data_AF-A0A7J4KNC3-F1
#
_entry.id   AF-A0A7J4KNC3-F1
#
_cell.length_a   1.000
_cell.length_b   1.000
_cell.length_c   1.000
_cell.angle_alpha   90.00
_cell.angle_beta   90.00
_cell.angle_gamma   90.00
#
_symmetry.space_group_name_H-M   'P 1'
#
loop_
_entity.id
_entity.type
_entity.pdbx_description
1 polymer ?
#
loop_
_entity_poly.entity_id
_entity_poly.type
_entity_poly.pdbx_seq_one_letter_code
_entity_poly.pdbx_strand_id
1 'polypeptide(L)' 'ITTLRVGEALIVGEAAGSPIFVKVRKKKTSFAAKGRDLELIARKFEEEKKKKKQDVEAFL' A
#
# COMPACT_ATOMS: atom_id res chain seq x y z
N ILE A 1 -17.36 -11.13 11.03
CA ILE A 1 -16.80 -10.14 10.05
C ILE A 1 -16.57 -10.88 8.75
N THR A 2 -17.47 -10.69 7.78
CA THR A 2 -17.45 -11.29 6.43
C THR A 2 -17.32 -10.18 5.38
N THR A 3 -16.51 -9.17 5.67
CA THR A 3 -16.39 -7.97 4.83
C THR A 3 -14.98 -7.82 4.26
N LEU A 4 -14.90 -7.43 2.98
CA LEU A 4 -13.63 -7.07 2.33
C LEU A 4 -13.05 -5.81 2.98
N ARG A 5 -11.76 -5.81 3.31
CA ARG A 5 -11.08 -4.59 3.76
C ARG A 5 -10.84 -3.66 2.58
N VAL A 6 -10.68 -2.36 2.84
CA VAL A 6 -10.50 -1.37 1.77
C VAL A 6 -9.19 -1.61 0.99
N GLY A 7 -9.30 -2.11 -0.23
CA GLY A 7 -8.17 -2.51 -1.07
C GLY A 7 -7.94 -4.02 -1.21
N GLU A 8 -8.86 -4.83 -0.68
CA GLU A 8 -8.98 -6.25 -0.95
C GLU A 8 -10.10 -6.51 -1.97
N ALA A 9 -9.97 -7.60 -2.73
CA ALA A 9 -11.01 -8.13 -3.60
C ALA A 9 -11.18 -9.64 -3.35
N LEU A 10 -12.36 -10.15 -3.69
CA LEU A 10 -12.67 -11.57 -3.68
C LEU A 10 -12.68 -12.06 -5.13
N ILE A 11 -11.79 -12.99 -5.48
CA ILE A 11 -11.83 -13.67 -6.77
C ILE A 11 -12.71 -14.91 -6.62
N VAL A 12 -13.71 -15.03 -7.50
CA VAL A 12 -14.60 -16.19 -7.61
C VAL A 12 -14.64 -16.67 -9.05
N GLY A 13 -14.85 -17.97 -9.26
CA GLY A 13 -14.97 -18.57 -10.58
C GLY A 13 -14.43 -19.99 -10.62
N GLU A 14 -14.78 -20.72 -11.68
CA GLU A 14 -14.40 -22.13 -11.88
C GLU A 14 -12.87 -22.34 -11.85
N ALA A 15 -12.12 -21.43 -12.47
CA ALA A 15 -10.66 -21.45 -12.49
C ALA A 15 -9.99 -21.24 -11.11
N ALA A 16 -10.70 -20.64 -10.14
CA ALA A 16 -10.17 -20.42 -8.80
C ALA A 16 -10.37 -21.62 -7.86
N GLY A 17 -11.32 -22.54 -8.18
CA GLY A 17 -11.67 -23.71 -7.36
C GLY A 17 -12.30 -23.41 -6.00
N SER A 18 -12.07 -22.21 -5.44
CA SER A 18 -12.64 -21.68 -4.21
C SER A 18 -12.49 -20.14 -4.17
N PRO A 19 -13.30 -19.41 -3.36
CA PRO A 19 -13.14 -17.97 -3.21
C PRO A 19 -11.82 -17.60 -2.54
N ILE A 20 -11.01 -16.75 -3.18
CA ILE A 20 -9.72 -16.28 -2.64
C ILE A 20 -9.71 -14.77 -2.47
N PHE A 21 -9.15 -14.31 -1.35
CA PHE A 21 -8.96 -12.89 -1.05
C PHE A 21 -7.62 -12.39 -1.59
N VAL A 22 -7.63 -11.30 -2.35
CA VAL A 22 -6.42 -10.72 -2.94
C VAL A 22 -6.30 -9.23 -2.62
N LYS A 23 -5.07 -8.73 -2.48
CA LYS A 23 -4.82 -7.29 -2.36
C LYS A 23 -4.74 -6.67 -3.76
N VAL A 24 -5.74 -5.85 -4.12
CA VAL A 24 -5.80 -5.19 -5.43
C VAL A 24 -5.10 -3.84 -5.46
N ARG A 25 -4.77 -3.29 -4.30
CA ARG A 25 -3.99 -2.05 -4.21
C ARG A 25 -3.00 -2.09 -3.06
N LYS A 26 -1.88 -1.38 -3.21
CA LYS A 26 -0.98 -1.09 -2.10
C LYS A 26 -1.63 -0.06 -1.18
N LYS A 27 -1.59 -0.30 0.14
CA LYS A 27 -2.06 0.64 1.15
C LYS A 27 -1.20 1.91 1.08
N LYS A 28 -1.81 3.08 0.89
CA LYS A 28 -1.10 4.37 0.89
C LYS A 28 -0.65 4.80 2.29
N THR A 29 -1.27 4.25 3.34
CA THR A 29 -0.96 4.57 4.73
C THR A 29 -0.06 3.51 5.35
N SER A 30 1.04 3.93 5.96
CA SER A 30 1.88 3.05 6.76
C SER A 30 1.24 2.85 8.14
N PHE A 31 1.35 1.65 8.70
CA PHE A 31 1.00 1.44 10.10
C PHE A 31 2.11 2.03 10.96
N ALA A 32 1.79 3.06 11.74
CA ALA A 32 2.69 3.56 12.78
C ALA A 32 2.41 2.78 14.07
N ALA A 33 3.34 1.91 14.46
CA ALA A 33 3.33 1.37 15.81
C ALA A 33 3.47 2.53 16.81
N LYS A 34 2.77 2.46 17.95
CA LYS A 34 2.91 3.46 19.03
C LYS A 34 4.40 3.55 19.41
N GLY A 35 4.96 4.77 19.44
CA GLY A 35 6.35 5.01 19.85
C GLY A 35 7.34 5.35 18.73
N ARG A 36 6.90 5.58 17.49
CA ARG A 36 7.77 6.20 16.46
C ARG A 36 7.72 7.72 16.56
N ASP A 37 8.89 8.35 16.51
CA ASP A 37 9.03 9.80 16.44
C ASP A 37 8.41 10.36 15.15
N LEU A 38 7.57 11.38 15.30
CA LEU A 38 6.89 12.04 14.20
C LEU A 38 7.89 12.68 13.24
N GLU A 39 8.97 13.25 13.75
CA GLU A 39 10.00 13.91 12.94
C GLU A 39 10.65 12.91 11.97
N LEU A 40 11.00 11.72 12.48
CA LEU A 40 11.59 10.66 11.67
C LEU A 40 10.62 10.16 10.59
N ILE A 41 9.32 10.10 10.88
CA ILE A 41 8.30 9.70 9.91
C ILE A 41 8.16 10.77 8.81
N ALA A 42 8.11 12.05 9.20
CA ALA A 42 7.99 13.16 8.25
C ALA A 42 9.20 13.24 7.32
N ARG A 43 10.42 13.10 7.86
CA ARG A 43 11.65 13.12 7.07
C ARG A 43 11.68 12.02 6.02
N LYS A 44 11.34 10.78 6.40
CA LYS A 44 11.28 9.64 5.46
C LYS A 44 10.26 9.87 4.34
N PHE A 45 9.10 10.44 4.68
CA PHE A 45 8.08 10.74 3.68
C PHE A 45 8.59 11.72 2.61
N GLU A 46 9.28 12.79 3.01
CA GLU A 46 9.85 13.76 2.07
C GLU A 46 10.99 13.17 1.23
N GLU A 47 11.85 12.34 1.82
CA GLU A 47 12.91 11.61 1.10
C GLU A 47 12.31 10.68 0.02
N GLU A 48 11.30 9.88 0.37
CA GLU A 48 10.62 9.00 -0.59
C GLU A 48 9.92 9.77 -1.71
N LYS A 49 9.34 10.94 -1.39
CA LYS A 49 8.69 11.82 -2.37
C LYS A 49 9.70 12.41 -3.34
N LYS A 50 10.86 12.88 -2.86
CA LYS A 50 11.95 13.37 -3.71
C LYS A 50 12.46 12.28 -4.64
N LYS A 51 12.69 11.07 -4.12
CA LYS A 51 13.15 9.92 -4.92
C LYS A 51 12.18 9.59 -6.05
N LYS A 52 10.87 9.55 -5.77
CA LYS A 52 9.84 9.34 -6.81
C LYS A 52 9.87 10.41 -7.89
N LYS A 53 10.09 11.68 -7.53
CA LYS A 53 10.17 12.78 -8.50
C LYS A 53 11.39 12.63 -9.41
N GLN A 54 12.55 12.29 -8.83
CA GLN A 54 13.78 12.03 -9.58
C GLN A 54 13.65 10.82 -10.50
N ASP A 55 13.03 9.73 -10.03
CA ASP A 55 12.78 8.55 -10.86
C ASP A 55 11.93 8.95 -12.07
N VAL A 56 10.84 9.70 -11.89
CA VAL A 56 9.99 10.18 -12.99
C VAL A 56 10.75 11.09 -13.96
N GLU A 57 11.57 12.02 -13.44
CA GLU A 57 12.42 12.89 -14.27
C GLU A 57 13.48 12.10 -15.05
N ALA A 58 13.99 10.98 -14.51
CA ALA A 58 14.96 10.13 -15.20
C ALA A 58 14.36 9.29 -16.35
N PHE A 59 13.02 9.20 -16.43
CA PHE A 59 12.31 8.51 -17.52
C PHE A 59 11.67 9.49 -18.54
N LEU A 60 11.83 10.80 -18.34
CA LEU A 60 11.44 11.87 -19.28
C LEU A 60 12.68 12.36 -20.06
#